data_AF-A0A3D2M8X5-F1
#
_entry.id   AF-A0A3D2M8X5-F1
#
_cell.length_a   1.000
_cell.length_b   1.000
_cell.length_c   1.000
_cell.angle_alpha   90.00
_cell.angle_beta   90.00
_cell.angle_gamma   90.00
#
_symmetry.space_group_name_H-M   'P 1'
#
loop_
_entity.id
_entity.type
_entity.pdbx_description
1 polymer ?
#
loop_
_entity_poly.entity_id
_entity_poly.type
_entity_poly.pdbx_seq_one_letter_code
_entity_poly.pdbx_strand_id
1 'polypeptide(L)'
;MAGILESVDQRTRLVGQNRLEILMFRLSGRQQFAINVFKVQEVVQLPKMTLMPHRHGSVCGVVNLRGQTLPVIDLSRAIGLRPLVPDERSTIIVTEYNRSIQAFLVGG
;
A
#
# COMPACT_ATOMS: atom_id res chain seq x y z
N MET A 1 -14.11 23.21 -14.16
CA MET A 1 -13.32 22.59 -15.24
C MET A 1 -11.79 22.79 -15.12
N ALA A 2 -11.29 23.67 -14.23
CA ALA A 2 -9.85 23.92 -14.07
C ALA A 2 -9.06 22.80 -13.35
N GLY A 3 -9.65 22.13 -12.35
CA GLY A 3 -8.90 21.16 -11.53
C GLY A 3 -8.50 19.85 -12.24
N ILE A 4 -9.21 19.46 -13.31
CA ILE A 4 -8.87 18.23 -14.06
C ILE A 4 -7.59 18.44 -14.86
N LEU A 5 -7.45 19.58 -15.55
CA LEU A 5 -6.25 19.94 -16.31
C LEU A 5 -5.04 20.09 -15.38
N GLU A 6 -5.24 20.63 -14.18
CA GLU A 6 -4.18 20.80 -13.18
C GLU A 6 -3.65 19.45 -12.64
N SER A 7 -4.54 18.48 -12.41
CA SER A 7 -4.15 17.11 -12.03
C SER A 7 -3.42 16.35 -13.15
N VAL A 8 -3.76 16.65 -14.40
CA VAL A 8 -3.08 16.10 -15.59
C VAL A 8 -1.70 16.71 -15.71
N ASP A 9 -1.55 18.02 -15.53
CA ASP A 9 -0.27 18.73 -15.63
C ASP A 9 0.73 18.31 -14.53
N GLN A 10 0.28 18.10 -13.29
CA GLN A 10 1.16 17.59 -12.22
C GLN A 10 1.73 16.21 -12.55
N ARG A 11 0.89 15.31 -13.09
CA ARG A 11 1.35 13.99 -13.54
C ARG A 11 2.26 14.08 -14.76
N THR A 12 2.01 15.01 -15.68
CA THR A 12 2.77 15.15 -16.93
C THR A 12 4.13 15.82 -16.72
N ARG A 13 4.26 16.76 -15.76
CA ARG A 13 5.55 17.42 -15.42
C ARG A 13 6.61 16.46 -14.88
N LEU A 14 6.21 15.40 -14.18
CA LEU A 14 7.14 14.35 -13.71
C LEU A 14 7.75 13.55 -14.87
N VAL A 15 6.97 13.35 -15.94
CA VAL A 15 7.40 12.62 -17.15
C VAL A 15 8.42 13.43 -17.95
N GLY A 16 8.29 14.77 -17.98
CA GLY A 16 9.19 15.67 -18.73
C GLY A 16 10.62 15.79 -18.17
N GLN A 17 10.87 15.37 -16.94
CA GLN A 17 12.22 15.37 -16.32
C GLN A 17 12.73 13.98 -15.95
N ASN A 18 12.00 12.91 -16.29
CA ASN A 18 12.36 11.52 -15.96
C ASN A 18 12.67 11.32 -14.45
N ARG A 19 11.93 12.01 -13.58
CA ARG A 19 12.12 11.93 -12.11
C ARG A 19 11.33 10.75 -11.57
N LEU A 20 12.04 9.83 -10.92
CA LEU A 20 11.44 8.71 -10.20
C LEU A 20 11.10 9.14 -8.76
N GLU A 21 9.82 9.13 -8.43
CA GLU A 21 9.35 9.31 -7.05
C GLU A 21 9.02 7.96 -6.41
N ILE A 22 9.58 7.74 -5.22
CA ILE A 22 9.42 6.50 -4.46
C ILE A 22 9.01 6.79 -3.02
N LEU A 23 8.08 5.98 -2.52
CA LEU A 23 7.70 5.95 -1.11
C LEU A 23 8.58 4.92 -0.40
N MET A 24 9.37 5.37 0.57
CA MET A 24 10.26 4.53 1.37
C MET A 24 9.53 3.99 2.60
N PHE A 25 9.73 2.71 2.91
CA PHE A 25 9.16 2.05 4.10
C PHE A 25 10.11 0.96 4.60
N ARG A 26 9.75 0.31 5.71
CA ARG A 26 10.49 -0.82 6.27
C ARG A 26 9.57 -2.03 6.34
N LEU A 27 10.14 -3.21 6.47
CA LEU A 27 9.41 -4.45 6.74
C LEU A 27 10.05 -5.07 7.99
N SER A 28 10.11 -6.40 8.08
CA SER A 28 10.88 -7.06 9.11
C SER A 28 12.38 -6.71 9.00
N GLY A 29 12.94 -6.15 10.07
CA GLY A 29 14.36 -5.81 10.18
C GLY A 29 14.66 -4.33 9.89
N ARG A 30 15.93 -4.05 9.51
CA ARG A 30 16.42 -2.66 9.33
C ARG A 30 16.49 -2.21 7.87
N GLN A 31 16.31 -3.14 6.93
CA GLN A 31 16.37 -2.86 5.50
C GLN A 31 15.24 -1.92 5.08
N GLN A 32 15.58 -0.94 4.24
CA GLN A 32 14.60 -0.06 3.63
C GLN A 32 14.13 -0.65 2.30
N PHE A 33 12.83 -0.49 2.05
CA PHE A 33 12.15 -0.85 0.83
C PHE A 33 11.51 0.39 0.23
N ALA A 34 11.16 0.30 -1.04
CA ALA A 34 10.58 1.39 -1.78
C ALA A 34 9.51 0.89 -2.73
N ILE A 35 8.47 1.69 -2.94
CA ILE A 35 7.48 1.49 -4.00
C ILE A 35 7.34 2.76 -4.82
N ASN A 36 7.11 2.62 -6.12
CA ASN A 36 6.81 3.75 -6.99
C ASN A 36 5.53 4.46 -6.50
N VAL A 37 5.58 5.77 -6.30
CA VAL A 37 4.44 6.58 -5.83
C VAL A 37 3.24 6.48 -6.77
N PHE A 38 3.44 6.26 -8.08
CA PHE A 38 2.33 6.05 -9.02
C PHE A 38 1.51 4.78 -8.76
N LYS A 39 2.01 3.85 -7.95
CA LYS A 39 1.25 2.66 -7.51
C LYS A 39 0.51 2.88 -6.20
N VAL A 40 0.75 3.99 -5.52
CA VAL A 40 0.17 4.30 -4.20
C VAL A 40 -1.06 5.18 -4.39
N GLN A 41 -2.19 4.76 -3.82
CA GLN A 41 -3.38 5.59 -3.74
C GLN A 41 -3.37 6.45 -2.46
N GLU A 42 -3.08 5.83 -1.31
CA GLU A 42 -2.95 6.51 -0.02
C GLU A 42 -2.16 5.67 0.98
N VAL A 43 -1.66 6.31 2.04
CA VAL A 43 -1.03 5.65 3.19
C VAL A 43 -1.89 5.94 4.40
N VAL A 44 -2.36 4.90 5.09
CA VAL A 44 -3.28 5.04 6.23
C VAL A 44 -2.86 4.14 7.38
N GLN A 45 -3.20 4.53 8.60
CA GLN A 45 -3.12 3.62 9.75
C GLN A 45 -4.03 2.41 9.52
N LEU A 46 -3.58 1.24 9.94
CA LEU A 46 -4.30 -0.02 9.81
C LEU A 46 -5.64 0.08 10.55
N PRO A 47 -6.78 0.11 9.84
CA PRO A 47 -8.08 0.06 10.49
C PRO A 47 -8.31 -1.32 11.10
N LYS A 48 -9.38 -1.45 11.89
CA LYS A 48 -9.79 -2.76 12.40
C LYS A 48 -9.92 -3.77 11.26
N MET A 49 -9.06 -4.77 11.29
CA MET A 49 -9.01 -5.83 10.29
C MET A 49 -10.00 -6.94 10.64
N THR A 50 -10.70 -7.44 9.63
CA THR A 50 -11.55 -8.62 9.72
C THR A 50 -10.81 -9.82 9.15
N LEU A 51 -10.77 -10.91 9.91
CA LEU A 51 -10.09 -12.13 9.50
C LEU A 51 -10.85 -12.83 8.36
N MET A 52 -10.16 -13.18 7.29
CA MET A 52 -10.73 -13.96 6.19
C MET A 52 -10.48 -15.47 6.40
N PRO A 53 -11.52 -16.33 6.33
CA PRO A 53 -11.34 -17.79 6.37
C PRO A 53 -10.71 -18.31 5.08
N HIS A 54 -9.99 -19.44 5.15
CA HIS A 54 -9.33 -20.10 4.00
C HIS A 54 -8.42 -19.19 3.14
N ARG A 55 -7.87 -18.13 3.73
CA ARG A 55 -6.99 -17.17 3.05
C ARG A 55 -5.60 -17.75 2.79
N HIS A 56 -4.94 -17.24 1.75
CA HIS A 56 -3.52 -17.50 1.53
C HIS A 56 -2.68 -17.00 2.72
N GLY A 57 -1.57 -17.66 3.06
CA GLY A 57 -0.78 -17.35 4.26
C GLY A 57 -0.26 -15.91 4.34
N SER A 58 -0.02 -15.28 3.19
CA SER A 58 0.41 -13.87 3.10
C SER A 58 -0.73 -12.86 3.25
N VAL A 59 -1.98 -13.29 3.20
CA VAL A 59 -3.14 -12.41 3.43
C VAL A 59 -3.42 -12.36 4.93
N CYS A 60 -3.43 -11.17 5.50
CA CYS A 60 -3.75 -10.97 6.92
C CYS A 60 -5.27 -11.06 7.16
N GLY A 61 -6.05 -10.52 6.22
CA GLY A 61 -7.49 -10.40 6.29
C GLY A 61 -7.99 -9.34 5.32
N VAL A 62 -9.10 -8.69 5.67
CA VAL A 62 -9.67 -7.58 4.92
C VAL A 62 -9.93 -6.38 5.82
N VAL A 63 -9.89 -5.18 5.25
CA VAL A 63 -10.30 -3.94 5.91
C VAL A 63 -11.38 -3.27 5.08
N ASN A 64 -12.31 -2.58 5.75
CA ASN A 64 -13.24 -1.69 5.07
C ASN A 64 -12.65 -0.27 5.08
N LEU A 65 -12.38 0.27 3.90
CA LEU A 65 -11.88 1.63 3.73
C LEU A 65 -12.87 2.41 2.86
N ARG A 66 -13.56 3.39 3.46
CA ARG A 66 -14.56 4.24 2.78
C ARG A 66 -15.61 3.43 2.00
N GLY A 67 -16.10 2.33 2.59
CA GLY A 67 -17.11 1.47 1.98
C GLY A 67 -16.56 0.41 1.02
N GLN A 68 -15.26 0.40 0.74
CA GLN A 68 -14.62 -0.63 -0.08
C GLN A 68 -13.91 -1.65 0.80
N THR A 69 -14.15 -2.94 0.52
CA THR A 69 -13.46 -4.04 1.20
C THR A 69 -12.16 -4.35 0.47
N LEU A 70 -11.04 -4.07 1.12
CA LEU A 70 -9.70 -4.26 0.57
C LEU A 70 -9.00 -5.44 1.26
N PRO A 71 -8.33 -6.33 0.51
CA PRO A 71 -7.46 -7.33 1.10
C PRO A 71 -6.22 -6.66 1.70
N VAL A 72 -5.84 -7.08 2.91
CA VAL A 72 -4.59 -6.68 3.55
C VAL A 72 -3.59 -7.82 3.40
N ILE A 73 -2.46 -7.53 2.77
CA ILE A 73 -1.39 -8.47 2.47
C ILE A 73 -0.17 -8.10 3.33
N ASP A 74 0.35 -9.06 4.09
CA ASP A 74 1.66 -8.95 4.73
C ASP A 74 2.74 -8.98 3.64
N LEU A 75 3.26 -7.80 3.30
CA LEU A 75 4.26 -7.67 2.25
C LEU A 75 5.57 -8.33 2.65
N SER A 76 5.94 -8.29 3.93
CA SER A 76 7.13 -8.96 4.46
C SER A 76 7.06 -10.47 4.20
N ARG A 77 5.94 -11.09 4.56
CA ARG A 77 5.70 -12.51 4.27
C ARG A 77 5.62 -12.80 2.78
N ALA A 78 4.95 -11.94 2.00
CA ALA A 78 4.76 -12.15 0.56
C ALA A 78 6.08 -12.19 -0.22
N ILE A 79 7.12 -11.47 0.24
CA ILE A 79 8.45 -11.47 -0.39
C ILE A 79 9.45 -12.44 0.30
N GLY A 80 8.97 -13.32 1.18
CA GLY A 80 9.79 -14.36 1.83
C GLY A 80 10.54 -13.91 3.09
N LEU A 81 10.23 -12.74 3.65
CA LEU A 81 10.77 -12.30 4.94
C LEU A 81 9.90 -12.78 6.10
N ARG A 82 10.39 -12.56 7.33
CA ARG A 82 9.63 -12.85 8.55
C ARG A 82 8.30 -12.07 8.53
N PRO A 83 7.16 -12.70 8.86
CA PRO A 83 5.87 -12.03 8.91
C PRO A 83 5.87 -10.86 9.90
N LEU A 84 5.11 -9.82 9.58
CA LEU A 84 4.88 -8.70 10.49
C LEU A 84 3.82 -9.08 11.53
N VAL A 85 3.97 -8.56 12.75
CA VAL A 85 2.93 -8.63 13.78
C VAL A 85 2.21 -7.29 13.78
N PRO A 86 0.98 -7.21 13.26
CA PRO A 86 0.24 -5.96 13.22
C PRO A 86 -0.13 -5.50 14.64
N ASP A 87 0.00 -4.20 14.89
CA ASP A 87 -0.41 -3.52 16.10
C ASP A 87 -1.23 -2.26 15.78
N GLU A 88 -1.58 -1.46 16.78
CA GLU A 88 -2.39 -0.24 16.62
C GLU A 88 -1.68 0.88 15.84
N ARG A 89 -0.35 0.82 15.73
CA ARG A 89 0.48 1.79 15.00
C ARG A 89 0.82 1.32 13.60
N SER A 90 0.45 0.08 13.27
CA SER A 90 0.65 -0.47 11.96
C SER A 90 0.07 0.41 10.87
N THR A 91 0.82 0.51 9.78
CA THR A 91 0.47 1.31 8.62
C THR A 91 0.29 0.41 7.41
N ILE A 92 -0.72 0.72 6.61
CA ILE A 92 -0.93 0.09 5.32
C ILE A 92 -0.70 1.09 4.19
N ILE A 93 -0.08 0.60 3.11
CA ILE A 93 0.01 1.33 1.85
C ILE A 93 -1.08 0.77 0.94
N VAL A 94 -2.07 1.60 0.59
CA VAL A 94 -3.12 1.23 -0.37
C VAL A 94 -2.55 1.41 -1.76
N THR A 95 -2.58 0.35 -2.55
CA THR A 95 -1.98 0.31 -3.88
C THR A 95 -2.95 -0.18 -4.93
N GLU A 96 -2.72 0.24 -6.17
CA GLU A 96 -3.48 -0.23 -7.33
C GLU A 96 -2.57 -0.87 -8.38
N TYR A 97 -2.93 -2.08 -8.79
CA TYR A 97 -2.27 -2.78 -9.88
C TYR A 97 -3.29 -3.55 -10.73
N ASN A 98 -3.25 -3.38 -12.05
CA ASN A 98 -4.20 -4.03 -12.97
C ASN A 98 -5.67 -3.86 -12.57
N ARG A 99 -6.06 -2.64 -12.15
CA ARG A 99 -7.41 -2.30 -11.65
C ARG A 99 -7.84 -3.05 -10.37
N SER A 100 -6.93 -3.77 -9.74
CA SER A 100 -7.11 -4.35 -8.41
C SER A 100 -6.54 -3.39 -7.38
N ILE A 101 -7.29 -3.18 -6.29
CA ILE A 101 -6.85 -2.36 -5.15
C ILE A 101 -6.55 -3.31 -3.99
N GLN A 102 -5.37 -3.16 -3.38
CA GLN A 102 -4.93 -3.95 -2.24
C GLN A 102 -4.13 -3.11 -1.26
N ALA A 103 -4.18 -3.49 0.01
CA ALA A 103 -3.40 -2.87 1.06
C ALA A 103 -2.19 -3.74 1.41
N PHE A 104 -0.99 -3.14 1.41
CA PHE A 104 0.21 -3.79 1.92
C PHE A 104 0.45 -3.36 3.36
N LEU A 105 0.54 -4.32 4.27
CA LEU A 105 1.02 -4.12 5.63
C LEU A 105 2.54 -3.94 5.59
N VAL A 106 3.01 -2.77 6.07
CA VAL A 106 4.44 -2.38 5.99
C VAL A 106 4.99 -1.81 7.29
N GLY A 107 4.32 -1.99 8.42
CA GLY A 107 4.84 -1.50 9.69
C GLY A 107 3.99 -1.90 10.87
N GLY A 108 4.61 -1.85 12.04
CA GLY A 108 4.10 -1.84 13.41
C GLY A 108 5.13 -1.08 14.23
#